data_AF-A0A3M5JGW2-F1
#
_entry.id   AF-A0A3M5JGW2-F1
#
_cell.length_a   1.000
_cell.length_b   1.000
_cell.length_c   1.000
_cell.angle_alpha   90.00
_cell.angle_beta   90.00
_cell.angle_gamma   90.00
#
_symmetry.space_group_name_H-M   'P 1'
#
loop_
_entity.id
_entity.type
_entity.pdbx_description
1 polymer ?
#
loop_
_entity_poly.entity_id
_entity_poly.type
_entity_poly.pdbx_seq_one_letter_code
_entity_poly.pdbx_strand_id
1 'polypeptide(L)'
;ALDWLSGFPELWTQLVFAFAGQYEHADILGEIVSQADQASVAQELGGNPGRAMSAPKQSIQRQLAEGLRMLISEKFKLNQPDGPSDGWLTQDGLWLVSKPAVDQLRAHLLSQGIEHIPTSNAPMFNLLQDQAIIQPNGEGKAIWKASIDNGRGWKNTLTVLKIAPALIWPNATERPEAYTGTLTVEAAGPVEEVEQALVGAAEPLSV
;
A
#
# COMPACT_ATOMS: atom_id res chain seq x y z
N ALA A 1 -3.88 -30.79 6.31
CA ALA A 1 -5.06 -29.93 6.08
C ALA A 1 -5.15 -29.51 4.61
N LEU A 2 -4.17 -28.80 4.05
CA LEU A 2 -4.13 -28.46 2.61
C LEU A 2 -4.11 -29.69 1.69
N ASP A 3 -3.42 -30.76 2.09
CA ASP A 3 -3.31 -32.02 1.34
C ASP A 3 -4.65 -32.76 1.14
N TRP A 4 -5.58 -32.56 2.09
CA TRP A 4 -6.95 -33.08 1.97
C TRP A 4 -7.80 -32.22 1.03
N LEU A 5 -7.56 -30.90 1.04
CA LEU A 5 -8.29 -29.93 0.24
C LEU A 5 -7.89 -29.95 -1.24
N SER A 6 -6.61 -30.26 -1.53
CA SER A 6 -6.12 -30.47 -2.90
C SER A 6 -6.72 -31.69 -3.59
N GLY A 7 -7.40 -32.57 -2.84
CA GLY A 7 -8.19 -33.67 -3.39
C GLY A 7 -9.52 -33.25 -4.03
N PHE A 8 -9.93 -31.99 -3.87
CA PHE A 8 -11.19 -31.44 -4.40
C PHE A 8 -10.90 -30.27 -5.36
N PRO A 9 -10.76 -30.51 -6.68
CA PRO A 9 -10.32 -29.51 -7.64
C PRO A 9 -11.21 -28.25 -7.72
N GLU A 10 -12.53 -28.38 -7.57
CA GLU A 10 -13.42 -27.21 -7.58
C GLU A 10 -13.21 -26.32 -6.35
N LEU A 11 -13.16 -26.90 -5.14
CA LEU A 11 -12.92 -26.17 -3.89
C LEU A 11 -11.52 -25.57 -3.84
N TRP A 12 -10.53 -26.27 -4.37
CA TRP A 12 -9.17 -25.77 -4.51
C TRP A 12 -9.11 -24.54 -5.42
N THR A 13 -9.83 -24.58 -6.55
CA THR A 13 -9.90 -23.47 -7.50
C THR A 13 -10.58 -22.24 -6.90
N GLN A 14 -11.72 -22.44 -6.22
CA GLN A 14 -12.42 -21.37 -5.50
C GLN A 14 -11.55 -20.74 -4.39
N LEU A 15 -10.79 -21.56 -3.64
CA LEU A 15 -9.86 -21.08 -2.63
C LEU A 15 -8.72 -20.24 -3.25
N VAL A 16 -8.17 -20.69 -4.37
CA VAL A 16 -7.13 -19.94 -5.11
C VAL A 16 -7.67 -18.59 -5.60
N PHE A 17 -8.90 -18.54 -6.10
CA PHE A 17 -9.55 -17.28 -6.49
C PHE A 17 -9.82 -16.36 -5.30
N ALA A 18 -10.24 -16.91 -4.16
CA ALA A 18 -10.42 -16.14 -2.93
C ALA A 18 -9.11 -15.51 -2.44
N PHE A 19 -8.00 -16.27 -2.44
CA PHE A 19 -6.68 -15.72 -2.12
C PHE A 19 -6.16 -14.71 -3.14
N ALA A 20 -6.56 -14.86 -4.40
CA ALA A 20 -6.28 -13.88 -5.44
C ALA A 20 -7.18 -12.62 -5.35
N GLY A 21 -8.10 -12.54 -4.38
CA GLY A 21 -9.04 -11.43 -4.19
C GLY A 21 -10.16 -11.38 -5.25
N GLN A 22 -10.31 -12.45 -6.03
CA GLN A 22 -11.29 -12.60 -7.11
C GLN A 22 -12.52 -13.36 -6.60
N TYR A 23 -13.20 -12.79 -5.60
CA TYR A 23 -14.34 -13.42 -4.95
C TYR A 23 -15.51 -13.73 -5.91
N GLU A 24 -15.58 -13.00 -7.02
CA GLU A 24 -16.54 -13.20 -8.12
C GLU A 24 -16.35 -14.55 -8.82
N HIS A 25 -15.14 -15.10 -8.77
CA HIS A 25 -14.77 -16.41 -9.32
C HIS A 25 -14.63 -17.50 -8.24
N ALA A 26 -14.80 -17.14 -6.95
CA ALA A 26 -14.68 -18.05 -5.82
C ALA A 26 -16.01 -18.65 -5.36
N ASP A 27 -17.11 -18.36 -6.07
CA ASP A 27 -18.46 -18.93 -5.86
C ASP A 27 -18.83 -18.94 -4.35
N ILE A 28 -19.30 -20.06 -3.80
CA ILE A 28 -19.69 -20.20 -2.38
C ILE A 28 -18.56 -19.84 -1.41
N LEU A 29 -17.28 -20.14 -1.70
CA LEU A 29 -16.18 -19.73 -0.83
C LEU A 29 -15.94 -18.22 -0.87
N GLY A 30 -16.16 -17.58 -2.02
CA GLY A 30 -16.17 -16.13 -2.15
C GLY A 30 -17.26 -15.48 -1.31
N GLU A 31 -18.46 -16.06 -1.32
CA GLU A 31 -19.58 -15.61 -0.50
C GLU A 31 -19.31 -15.80 0.99
N ILE A 32 -18.79 -16.95 1.42
CA ILE A 32 -18.48 -17.23 2.83
C ILE A 32 -17.38 -16.31 3.35
N VAL A 33 -16.32 -16.07 2.57
CA VAL A 33 -15.23 -15.15 2.97
C VAL A 33 -15.77 -13.72 3.05
N SER A 34 -16.57 -13.29 2.07
CA SER A 34 -17.20 -11.97 2.11
C SER A 34 -18.16 -11.80 3.30
N GLN A 35 -18.96 -12.82 3.62
CA GLN A 35 -19.86 -12.82 4.77
C GLN A 35 -19.12 -12.89 6.11
N ALA A 36 -18.03 -13.65 6.19
CA ALA A 36 -17.19 -13.74 7.39
C ALA A 36 -16.48 -12.41 7.68
N ASP A 37 -15.95 -11.73 6.64
CA ASP A 37 -15.38 -10.39 6.76
C ASP A 37 -16.46 -9.38 7.19
N GLN A 38 -17.66 -9.45 6.61
CA GLN A 38 -18.80 -8.61 7.01
C GLN A 38 -19.24 -8.87 8.45
N ALA A 39 -19.28 -10.14 8.88
CA ALA A 39 -19.66 -10.51 10.24
C ALA A 39 -18.61 -10.04 11.25
N SER A 40 -17.32 -10.11 10.91
CA SER A 40 -16.23 -9.56 11.72
C SER A 40 -16.38 -8.05 11.90
N VAL A 41 -16.67 -7.32 10.82
CA VAL A 41 -16.93 -5.86 10.85
C VAL A 41 -18.21 -5.52 11.64
N ALA A 42 -19.26 -6.33 11.51
CA ALA A 42 -20.51 -6.14 12.24
C ALA A 42 -20.35 -6.38 13.75
N GLN A 43 -19.45 -7.28 14.14
CA GLN A 43 -19.13 -7.58 15.54
C GLN A 43 -18.29 -6.48 16.18
N GLU A 44 -17.43 -5.80 15.42
CA GLU A 44 -16.70 -4.60 15.88
C GLU A 44 -17.59 -3.33 15.95
N LEU A 45 -18.64 -3.23 15.13
CA LEU A 45 -19.45 -2.00 15.00
C LEU A 45 -20.74 -1.96 15.84
N GLY A 46 -21.02 -2.99 16.65
CA GLY A 46 -22.14 -2.97 17.61
C GLY A 46 -23.52 -2.87 16.94
N GLY A 47 -23.95 -3.95 16.28
CA GLY A 47 -25.36 -4.35 16.18
C GLY A 47 -26.42 -3.28 15.85
N ASN A 48 -26.21 -2.42 14.86
CA ASN A 48 -27.24 -1.51 14.36
C ASN A 48 -27.49 -1.71 12.86
N PRO A 49 -28.66 -2.26 12.45
CA PRO A 49 -28.92 -2.66 11.06
C PRO A 49 -28.93 -1.47 10.06
N GLY A 50 -29.10 -0.23 10.54
CA GLY A 50 -28.97 0.97 9.70
C GLY A 50 -27.54 1.25 9.24
N ARG A 51 -26.51 0.84 10.01
CA ARG A 51 -25.09 1.01 9.65
C ARG A 51 -24.58 -0.07 8.72
N ALA A 52 -25.19 -1.25 8.69
CA ALA A 52 -24.82 -2.34 7.79
C ALA A 52 -25.05 -1.98 6.30
N MET A 53 -26.04 -1.12 6.01
CA MET A 53 -26.27 -0.60 4.65
C MET A 53 -25.36 0.58 4.27
N SER A 54 -24.70 1.19 5.24
CA SER A 54 -23.73 2.29 5.07
C SER A 54 -22.28 1.82 5.09
N ALA A 55 -22.04 0.54 5.44
CA ALA A 55 -20.73 -0.05 5.44
C ALA A 55 -20.14 0.02 4.02
N PRO A 56 -18.87 0.42 3.87
CA PRO A 56 -18.24 0.45 2.56
C PRO A 56 -18.39 -0.92 1.89
N LYS A 57 -18.91 -0.96 0.65
CA LYS A 57 -19.10 -2.21 -0.12
C LYS A 57 -17.79 -2.98 -0.36
N GLN A 58 -16.65 -2.37 -0.05
CA GLN A 58 -15.30 -2.91 -0.22
C GLN A 58 -14.48 -2.66 1.05
N SER A 59 -13.61 -3.60 1.41
CA SER A 59 -12.70 -3.46 2.56
C SER A 59 -11.75 -2.27 2.38
N ILE A 60 -11.29 -1.68 3.50
CA ILE A 60 -10.33 -0.57 3.49
C ILE A 60 -9.03 -0.96 2.76
N GLN A 61 -8.56 -2.20 2.92
CA GLN A 61 -7.42 -2.72 2.17
C GLN A 61 -7.64 -2.60 0.65
N ARG A 62 -8.82 -3.01 0.15
CA ARG A 62 -9.13 -2.92 -1.28
C ARG A 62 -9.20 -1.47 -1.75
N GLN A 63 -9.76 -0.58 -0.94
CA GLN A 63 -9.81 0.86 -1.24
C GLN A 63 -8.42 1.49 -1.29
N LEU A 64 -7.54 1.14 -0.36
CA LEU A 64 -6.14 1.61 -0.33
C LEU A 64 -5.37 1.13 -1.56
N ALA A 65 -5.50 -0.17 -1.88
CA ALA A 65 -4.84 -0.76 -3.04
C ALA A 65 -5.34 -0.12 -4.35
N GLU A 66 -6.64 0.06 -4.51
CA GLU A 66 -7.22 0.64 -5.71
C GLU A 66 -6.89 2.12 -5.87
N GLY A 67 -6.95 2.88 -4.78
CA GLY A 67 -6.52 4.27 -4.77
C GLY A 67 -5.05 4.42 -5.17
N LEU A 68 -4.20 3.51 -4.69
CA LEU A 68 -2.78 3.50 -5.06
C LEU A 68 -2.56 3.10 -6.52
N ARG A 69 -3.30 2.13 -7.06
CA ARG A 69 -3.26 1.76 -8.48
C ARG A 69 -3.59 2.95 -9.37
N MET A 70 -4.69 3.64 -9.09
CA MET A 70 -5.10 4.83 -9.85
C MET A 70 -4.02 5.91 -9.80
N LEU A 71 -3.46 6.21 -8.62
CA LEU A 71 -2.41 7.22 -8.49
C LEU A 71 -1.17 6.85 -9.30
N ILE A 72 -0.79 5.57 -9.33
CA ILE A 72 0.34 5.09 -10.11
C ILE A 72 0.06 5.17 -11.62
N SER A 73 -1.15 4.85 -12.07
CA SER A 73 -1.49 4.91 -13.48
C SER A 73 -1.64 6.33 -14.01
N GLU A 74 -2.14 7.27 -13.20
CA GLU A 74 -2.56 8.59 -13.68
C GLU A 74 -1.68 9.75 -13.20
N LYS A 75 -1.02 9.65 -12.05
CA LYS A 75 -0.35 10.78 -11.41
C LYS A 75 1.14 10.60 -11.19
N PHE A 76 1.56 9.44 -10.71
CA PHE A 76 2.94 9.21 -10.32
C PHE A 76 3.83 8.98 -11.54
N LYS A 77 4.93 9.72 -11.60
CA LYS A 77 5.97 9.56 -12.60
C LYS A 77 6.99 8.55 -12.09
N LEU A 78 6.91 7.33 -12.61
CA LEU A 78 7.88 6.28 -12.29
C LEU A 78 9.11 6.35 -13.19
N ASN A 79 10.27 5.93 -12.67
CA ASN A 79 11.50 5.64 -13.41
C ASN A 79 11.94 6.74 -14.41
N GLN A 80 11.77 8.02 -14.05
CA GLN A 80 12.19 9.13 -14.90
C GLN A 80 13.71 9.09 -15.13
N PRO A 81 14.19 9.13 -16.39
CA PRO A 81 15.61 8.90 -16.70
C PRO A 81 16.50 10.07 -16.30
N ASP A 82 16.01 11.30 -16.42
CA ASP A 82 16.82 12.52 -16.34
C ASP A 82 16.46 13.41 -15.12
N GLY A 83 15.63 12.93 -14.19
CA GLY A 83 15.14 13.76 -13.10
C GLY A 83 14.46 13.02 -11.95
N PRO A 84 13.86 13.76 -11.00
CA PRO A 84 13.16 13.16 -9.86
C PRO A 84 11.95 12.36 -10.34
N SER A 85 11.69 11.26 -9.64
CA SER A 85 10.53 10.39 -9.85
C SER A 85 9.70 10.34 -8.56
N ASP A 86 8.40 10.07 -8.70
CA ASP A 86 7.54 9.76 -7.55
C ASP A 86 7.80 8.34 -7.03
N GLY A 87 8.39 7.49 -7.88
CA GLY A 87 8.86 6.18 -7.47
C GLY A 87 9.70 5.43 -8.48
N TRP A 88 10.24 4.30 -8.02
CA TRP A 88 11.15 3.44 -8.77
C TRP A 88 10.68 1.99 -8.74
N LEU A 89 10.44 1.41 -9.91
CA LEU A 89 10.19 -0.02 -10.02
C LEU A 89 11.53 -0.74 -10.23
N THR A 90 11.93 -1.58 -9.29
CA THR A 90 13.16 -2.39 -9.34
C THR A 90 12.81 -3.88 -9.34
N GLN A 91 13.81 -4.76 -9.43
CA GLN A 91 13.59 -6.20 -9.27
C GLN A 91 13.06 -6.56 -7.87
N ASP A 92 13.44 -5.80 -6.84
CA ASP A 92 13.09 -6.07 -5.45
C ASP A 92 11.70 -5.55 -5.05
N GLY A 93 11.15 -4.61 -5.80
CA GLY A 93 9.86 -4.00 -5.51
C GLY A 93 9.64 -2.64 -6.15
N LEU A 94 8.44 -2.09 -5.92
CA LEU A 94 8.10 -0.71 -6.22
C LEU A 94 8.41 0.15 -5.00
N TRP A 95 9.19 1.21 -5.21
CA TRP A 95 9.62 2.15 -4.18
C TRP A 95 8.99 3.50 -4.42
N LEU A 96 8.10 3.98 -3.56
CA LEU A 96 7.46 5.29 -3.71
C LEU A 96 8.01 6.28 -2.68
N VAL A 97 8.17 7.55 -3.06
CA VAL A 97 8.54 8.60 -2.09
C VAL A 97 7.44 8.71 -1.04
N SER A 98 7.81 8.55 0.23
CA SER A 98 6.87 8.24 1.31
C SER A 98 5.79 9.31 1.53
N LYS A 99 6.21 10.55 1.78
CA LYS A 99 5.30 11.67 2.09
C LYS A 99 4.37 12.00 0.91
N PRO A 100 4.85 12.25 -0.33
CA PRO A 100 3.98 12.55 -1.46
C PRO A 100 2.98 11.42 -1.76
N ALA A 101 3.42 10.16 -1.69
CA ALA A 101 2.55 9.02 -1.95
C ALA A 101 1.39 8.95 -0.94
N VAL A 102 1.69 9.11 0.35
CA VAL A 102 0.68 9.11 1.42
C VAL A 102 -0.24 10.32 1.36
N ASP A 103 0.31 11.52 1.12
CA ASP A 103 -0.49 12.75 1.06
C ASP A 103 -1.49 12.68 -0.11
N GLN A 104 -1.07 12.17 -1.28
CA GLN A 104 -1.95 11.99 -2.43
C GLN A 104 -2.97 10.86 -2.26
N LEU A 105 -2.57 9.74 -1.66
CA LEU A 105 -3.49 8.64 -1.34
C LEU A 105 -4.58 9.10 -0.38
N ARG A 106 -4.21 9.79 0.71
CA ARG A 106 -5.19 10.38 1.63
C ARG A 106 -6.13 11.34 0.93
N ALA A 107 -5.61 12.25 0.12
CA ALA A 107 -6.43 13.20 -0.64
C ALA A 107 -7.42 12.48 -1.56
N HIS A 108 -6.99 11.41 -2.23
CA HIS A 108 -7.85 10.61 -3.08
C HIS A 108 -8.96 9.90 -2.28
N LEU A 109 -8.63 9.21 -1.18
CA LEU A 109 -9.63 8.50 -0.37
C LEU A 109 -10.69 9.45 0.20
N LEU A 110 -10.27 10.62 0.68
CA LEU A 110 -11.18 11.66 1.15
C LEU A 110 -12.09 12.18 0.03
N SER A 111 -11.57 12.32 -1.19
CA SER A 111 -12.37 12.73 -2.36
C SER A 111 -13.43 11.69 -2.76
N GLN A 112 -13.21 10.42 -2.41
CA GLN A 112 -14.17 9.33 -2.61
C GLN A 112 -15.20 9.22 -1.47
N GLY A 113 -15.13 10.10 -0.47
CA GLY A 113 -16.02 10.08 0.69
C GLY A 113 -15.71 8.97 1.69
N ILE A 114 -14.50 8.40 1.67
CA ILE A 114 -14.10 7.37 2.64
C ILE A 114 -13.83 8.06 3.98
N GLU A 115 -14.59 7.65 4.99
CA GLU A 115 -14.47 8.15 6.36
C GLU A 115 -13.33 7.44 7.11
N HIS A 116 -12.96 7.98 8.27
CA HIS A 116 -11.93 7.41 9.16
C HIS A 116 -10.50 7.32 8.60
N ILE A 117 -10.17 8.05 7.54
CA ILE A 117 -8.79 8.18 7.06
C ILE A 117 -7.98 9.05 8.02
N PRO A 118 -6.79 8.60 8.49
CA PRO A 118 -5.94 9.41 9.37
C PRO A 118 -5.52 10.74 8.75
N THR A 119 -5.48 11.79 9.56
CA THR A 119 -5.14 13.16 9.12
C THR A 119 -3.64 13.41 9.02
N SER A 120 -2.82 12.66 9.76
CA SER A 120 -1.36 12.76 9.78
C SER A 120 -0.68 11.53 9.17
N ASN A 121 0.60 11.65 8.82
CA ASN A 121 1.30 10.62 8.05
C ASN A 121 1.69 9.40 8.90
N ALA A 122 2.06 9.58 10.17
CA ALA A 122 2.47 8.46 11.02
C ALA A 122 1.39 7.38 11.20
N PRO A 123 0.13 7.71 11.56
CA PRO A 123 -0.92 6.70 11.63
C PRO A 123 -1.33 6.16 10.25
N MET A 124 -1.16 6.96 9.19
CA MET A 124 -1.42 6.49 7.82
C MET A 124 -0.38 5.45 7.37
N PHE A 125 0.89 5.59 7.77
CA PHE A 125 1.90 4.55 7.53
C PHE A 125 1.56 3.25 8.27
N ASN A 126 1.13 3.34 9.54
CA ASN A 126 0.69 2.18 10.31
C ASN A 126 -0.51 1.50 9.64
N LEU A 127 -1.53 2.27 9.24
CA LEU A 127 -2.68 1.74 8.51
C LEU A 127 -2.26 1.00 7.23
N LEU A 128 -1.35 1.58 6.44
CA LEU A 128 -0.86 0.92 5.22
C LEU A 128 -0.12 -0.38 5.51
N GLN A 129 0.63 -0.44 6.62
CA GLN A 129 1.37 -1.64 7.03
C GLN A 129 0.42 -2.71 7.58
N ASP A 130 -0.53 -2.34 8.43
CA ASP A 130 -1.54 -3.24 9.02
C ASP A 130 -2.43 -3.86 7.94
N GLN A 131 -2.71 -3.10 6.87
CA GLN A 131 -3.46 -3.57 5.71
C GLN A 131 -2.55 -4.24 4.63
N ALA A 132 -1.27 -4.49 4.94
CA ALA A 132 -0.30 -5.13 4.05
C ALA A 132 -0.16 -4.46 2.66
N ILE A 133 -0.41 -3.15 2.58
CA ILE A 133 -0.23 -2.35 1.36
C ILE A 133 1.26 -2.07 1.13
N ILE A 134 2.02 -1.91 2.21
CA ILE A 134 3.47 -1.66 2.19
C ILE A 134 4.21 -2.75 2.96
N GLN A 135 5.46 -3.01 2.54
CA GLN A 135 6.36 -3.95 3.19
C GLN A 135 7.22 -3.23 4.23
N PRO A 136 7.30 -3.75 5.46
CA PRO A 136 8.15 -3.16 6.49
C PRO A 136 9.64 -3.40 6.19
N ASN A 137 10.48 -2.54 6.73
CA ASN A 137 11.93 -2.68 6.72
C ASN A 137 12.42 -3.77 7.69
N GLY A 138 13.74 -3.97 7.76
CA GLY A 138 14.36 -4.96 8.66
C GLY A 138 14.08 -4.75 10.16
N GLU A 139 13.57 -3.58 10.56
CA GLU A 139 13.16 -3.26 11.94
C GLU A 139 11.64 -3.32 12.15
N GLY A 140 10.87 -3.75 11.15
CA GLY A 140 9.41 -3.76 11.22
C GLY A 140 8.75 -2.41 11.01
N LYS A 141 9.47 -1.38 10.53
CA LYS A 141 8.92 -0.03 10.27
C LYS A 141 8.55 0.17 8.80
N ALA A 142 7.55 1.01 8.55
CA ALA A 142 7.06 1.34 7.21
C ALA A 142 8.08 2.04 6.30
N ILE A 143 8.96 2.87 6.86
CA ILE A 143 9.84 3.77 6.11
C ILE A 143 11.20 3.12 5.85
N TRP A 144 11.62 3.21 4.59
CA TRP A 144 12.96 2.85 4.14
C TRP A 144 13.73 4.11 3.78
N LYS A 145 15.04 4.14 4.06
CA LYS A 145 15.94 5.19 3.56
C LYS A 145 16.74 4.60 2.41
N ALA A 146 16.64 5.21 1.23
CA ALA A 146 17.28 4.71 0.03
C ALA A 146 18.07 5.81 -0.66
N SER A 147 19.24 5.47 -1.18
CA SER A 147 20.04 6.31 -2.08
C SER A 147 19.77 5.88 -3.51
N ILE A 148 19.25 6.81 -4.32
CA ILE A 148 18.89 6.60 -5.72
C ILE A 148 19.91 7.33 -6.59
N ASP A 149 20.47 6.63 -7.56
CA ASP A 149 21.43 7.15 -8.53
C ASP A 149 20.94 6.79 -9.95
N ASN A 150 20.73 7.79 -10.80
CA ASN A 150 20.30 7.56 -12.17
C ASN A 150 21.44 7.24 -13.15
N GLY A 151 22.69 7.21 -12.68
CA GLY A 151 23.88 6.99 -13.51
C GLY A 151 24.20 8.12 -14.48
N ARG A 152 23.49 9.25 -14.39
CA ARG A 152 23.62 10.44 -15.26
C ARG A 152 23.91 11.71 -14.47
N GLY A 153 24.45 11.56 -13.25
CA GLY A 153 24.85 12.67 -12.39
C GLY A 153 23.76 13.19 -11.44
N TRP A 154 22.55 12.63 -11.47
CA TRP A 154 21.55 12.88 -10.42
C TRP A 154 21.58 11.75 -9.40
N LYS A 155 21.82 12.13 -8.15
CA LYS A 155 21.79 11.23 -7.00
C LYS A 155 21.11 11.90 -5.82
N ASN A 156 20.24 11.18 -5.13
CA ASN A 156 19.57 11.71 -3.94
C ASN A 156 19.24 10.59 -2.95
N THR A 157 19.19 10.93 -1.67
CA THR A 157 18.75 10.03 -0.61
C THR A 157 17.36 10.44 -0.15
N LEU A 158 16.41 9.51 -0.20
CA LEU A 158 14.99 9.76 0.05
C LEU A 158 14.43 8.74 1.03
N THR A 159 13.33 9.11 1.68
CA THR A 159 12.50 8.18 2.45
C THR A 159 11.42 7.59 1.54
N VAL A 160 11.39 6.27 1.42
CA VAL A 160 10.54 5.55 0.49
C VAL A 160 9.72 4.46 1.18
N LEU A 161 8.61 4.10 0.55
CA LEU A 161 7.75 2.97 0.91
C LEU A 161 8.00 1.84 -0.08
N LYS A 162 8.14 0.61 0.41
CA LYS A 162 8.28 -0.58 -0.43
C LYS A 162 6.91 -1.21 -0.64
N ILE A 163 6.51 -1.42 -1.89
CA ILE A 163 5.25 -2.04 -2.28
C ILE A 163 5.54 -3.26 -3.15
N ALA A 164 4.76 -4.33 -2.96
CA ALA A 164 4.81 -5.49 -3.84
C ALA A 164 4.29 -5.10 -5.24
N PRO A 165 5.05 -5.28 -6.33
CA PRO A 165 4.58 -4.92 -7.68
C PRO A 165 3.29 -5.64 -8.07
N ALA A 166 3.06 -6.86 -7.56
CA ALA A 166 1.83 -7.63 -7.79
C ALA A 166 0.57 -6.97 -7.19
N LEU A 167 0.73 -6.12 -6.16
CA LEU A 167 -0.39 -5.34 -5.60
C LEU A 167 -0.88 -4.32 -6.63
N ILE A 168 0.03 -3.74 -7.42
CA ILE A 168 -0.28 -2.68 -8.37
C ILE A 168 -0.62 -3.26 -9.75
N TRP A 169 0.22 -4.18 -10.23
CA TRP A 169 0.07 -4.86 -11.52
C TRP A 169 -0.04 -6.37 -11.28
N PRO A 170 -1.29 -6.90 -11.22
CA PRO A 170 -1.54 -8.33 -11.10
C PRO A 170 -0.90 -9.11 -12.26
N ASN A 171 -0.95 -8.53 -13.47
CA ASN A 171 -0.32 -9.08 -14.66
C ASN A 171 1.09 -8.50 -14.82
N ALA A 172 2.10 -9.38 -14.90
CA ALA A 172 3.50 -8.94 -15.05
C ALA A 172 3.76 -8.17 -16.37
N THR A 173 2.96 -8.39 -17.40
CA THR A 173 3.06 -7.71 -18.70
C THR A 173 2.62 -6.25 -18.68
N GLU A 174 1.85 -5.83 -17.67
CA GLU A 174 1.40 -4.44 -17.50
C GLU A 174 2.43 -3.60 -16.74
N ARG A 175 3.50 -4.23 -16.24
CA ARG A 175 4.53 -3.53 -15.47
C ARG A 175 5.39 -2.67 -16.39
N PRO A 176 5.67 -1.42 -15.99
CA PRO A 176 6.67 -0.59 -16.66
C PRO A 176 8.05 -1.27 -16.67
N GLU A 177 8.93 -0.78 -17.54
CA GLU A 177 10.34 -1.20 -17.53
C GLU A 177 10.99 -0.91 -16.17
N ALA A 178 11.83 -1.85 -15.71
CA ALA A 178 12.56 -1.70 -14.46
C ALA A 178 13.54 -0.53 -14.53
N TYR A 179 13.77 0.11 -13.38
CA TYR A 179 14.68 1.21 -13.24
C TYR A 179 16.10 0.77 -13.61
N THR A 180 16.73 1.52 -14.51
CA THR A 180 18.07 1.22 -15.03
C THR A 180 19.19 1.82 -14.18
N GLY A 181 18.85 2.70 -13.23
CA GLY A 181 19.79 3.24 -12.26
C GLY A 181 20.01 2.30 -11.08
N THR A 182 20.67 2.80 -10.04
CA THR A 182 20.92 2.06 -8.81
C THR A 182 20.04 2.61 -7.68
N LEU A 183 19.33 1.73 -6.99
CA LEU A 183 18.64 2.04 -5.75
C LEU A 183 19.23 1.18 -4.64
N THR A 184 19.89 1.81 -3.69
CA THR A 184 20.53 1.13 -2.56
C THR A 184 19.82 1.53 -1.29
N VAL A 185 19.29 0.54 -0.58
CA VAL A 185 18.69 0.74 0.74
C VAL A 185 19.79 0.86 1.78
N GLU A 186 19.74 1.91 2.61
CA GLU A 186 20.62 2.04 3.76
C GLU A 186 20.18 1.03 4.82
N ALA A 187 21.13 0.22 5.32
CA ALA A 187 20.88 -0.62 6.50
C ALA A 187 20.43 0.29 7.64
N ALA A 188 19.38 -0.12 8.36
CA ALA A 188 18.84 0.66 9.46
C ALA A 188 19.94 0.86 10.53
N GLY A 189 20.52 2.05 10.55
CA GLY A 189 21.45 2.48 11.58
C GLY A 189 20.69 2.92 12.84
N PRO A 190 21.39 3.16 13.97
CA PRO A 190 20.76 3.46 15.25
C PRO A 190 19.77 4.62 15.14
N VAL A 191 18.62 4.41 15.76
CA VAL A 191 17.41 5.24 15.70
C VAL A 191 17.64 6.56 16.45
N GLU A 192 18.12 7.63 15.79
CA GLU A 192 18.12 8.96 16.43
C GLU A 192 17.63 10.14 15.58
N GLU A 193 17.39 10.02 14.26
CA GLU A 193 17.09 11.23 13.44
C GLU A 193 15.71 11.31 12.79
N VAL A 194 14.81 10.34 12.98
CA VAL A 194 13.50 10.38 12.29
C VAL A 194 12.45 11.23 13.04
N GLU A 195 12.62 11.48 14.34
CA GLU A 195 11.69 12.31 15.12
C GLU A 195 11.92 13.82 14.96
N GLN A 196 13.16 14.28 14.73
CA GLN A 196 13.45 15.71 14.63
C GLN A 196 12.96 16.33 13.29
N ALA A 197 12.88 15.54 12.21
CA ALA A 197 12.36 16.03 10.93
C ALA A 197 10.82 16.23 10.93
N LEU A 198 10.10 15.61 11.87
CA LEU A 198 8.64 15.76 12.00
C LEU A 198 8.24 16.95 12.90
N VAL A 199 9.12 17.38 13.81
CA VAL A 199 8.85 18.47 14.77
C VAL A 199 9.32 19.85 14.27
N GLY A 200 10.32 19.92 13.39
CA GLY A 200 10.91 21.19 12.93
C GLY A 200 10.04 22.06 12.02
N ALA A 201 8.85 21.61 11.61
CA ALA A 201 7.95 22.39 10.73
C ALA A 201 6.95 23.28 11.49
N ALA A 202 6.99 23.30 12.82
CA ALA A 202 6.11 24.13 13.65
C ALA A 202 6.94 25.16 14.45
N GLU A 203 7.44 26.20 13.77
CA GLU A 203 7.80 27.44 14.47
C GLU A 203 6.57 28.36 14.57
N PRO A 204 6.23 28.85 15.77
CA PRO A 204 5.14 29.80 15.95
C PRO A 204 5.59 31.21 15.56
N LEU A 205 4.90 31.81 14.59
CA LEU A 205 4.99 33.24 14.29
C LEU A 205 4.64 34.04 15.56
N SER A 206 5.66 34.67 16.14
CA SER A 206 5.51 35.75 17.12
C SER A 206 6.12 37.00 16.52
N VAL A 207 5.28 37.94 16.06
CA VAL A 207 5.32 39.40 16.32
C VAL A 207 3.93 39.96 16.02
#